data_AF-A0A7D9LVX5-F1
#
_entry.id   AF-A0A7D9LVX5-F1
#
_cell.length_a   1.000
_cell.length_b   1.000
_cell.length_c   1.000
_cell.angle_alpha   90.00
_cell.angle_beta   90.00
_cell.angle_gamma   90.00
#
_symmetry.space_group_name_H-M   'P 1'
#
loop_
_entity.id
_entity.type
_entity.pdbx_description
1 polymer ?
#
loop_
_entity_poly.entity_id
_entity_poly.type
_entity_poly.pdbx_seq_one_letter_code
_entity_poly.pdbx_strand_id
1 'polypeptide(L)'
;MAAQQGIRSSNLAQQGILISNVESHRVTPTIQTQYAIPARHKPNPGSFIFAKLAFLDPRVSLCYGCGDQLKPGGNLPSPPDDLVMTTRLHRRYYKKGQLQVSPEIKPVYLHVSSYCAQSAYKDFNAASCQLPDDLRPHL
;
A
#
# COMPACT_ATOMS: atom_id res chain seq x y z
N MET A 1 -58.52 24.34 40.65
CA MET A 1 -58.76 25.57 39.85
C MET A 1 -57.50 25.75 39.01
N ALA A 2 -57.39 25.19 37.78
CA ALA A 2 -58.05 25.61 36.52
C ALA A 2 -57.59 27.03 36.09
N ALA A 3 -57.11 27.33 34.87
CA ALA A 3 -57.17 26.70 33.53
C ALA A 3 -55.77 26.72 32.83
N GLN A 4 -55.37 25.95 31.78
CA GLN A 4 -55.91 25.79 30.40
C GLN A 4 -56.00 27.15 29.65
N GLN A 5 -55.58 27.40 28.38
CA GLN A 5 -55.18 26.63 27.17
C GLN A 5 -54.05 27.44 26.40
N GLY A 6 -53.19 26.93 25.50
CA GLY A 6 -53.43 26.65 24.05
C GLY A 6 -52.92 27.79 23.11
N ILE A 7 -52.65 27.70 21.77
CA ILE A 7 -52.41 26.61 20.77
C ILE A 7 -51.64 27.19 19.52
N ARG A 8 -50.53 26.55 19.05
CA ARG A 8 -49.84 26.64 17.69
C ARG A 8 -49.18 27.98 17.24
N SER A 9 -47.92 28.02 16.75
CA SER A 9 -47.39 27.70 15.38
C SER A 9 -47.91 28.66 14.28
N SER A 10 -47.13 29.25 13.35
CA SER A 10 -45.94 28.70 12.66
C SER A 10 -45.09 29.76 11.88
N ASN A 11 -43.78 29.48 11.75
CA ASN A 11 -42.92 29.55 10.54
C ASN A 11 -42.38 30.85 9.87
N LEU A 12 -41.15 30.67 9.38
CA LEU A 12 -40.46 31.20 8.17
C LEU A 12 -39.73 32.56 8.13
N ALA A 13 -38.40 32.46 7.91
CA ALA A 13 -37.47 33.35 7.19
C ALA A 13 -37.20 34.76 7.78
N GLN A 14 -35.96 35.29 7.86
CA GLN A 14 -34.85 35.23 6.90
C GLN A 14 -33.48 35.29 7.59
N GLN A 15 -32.41 34.95 6.86
CA GLN A 15 -31.02 35.01 7.32
C GLN A 15 -30.36 36.34 6.92
N GLY A 16 -29.39 36.79 7.72
CA GLY A 16 -28.43 37.80 7.30
C GLY A 16 -27.68 38.46 8.46
N ILE A 17 -26.37 38.21 8.55
CA ILE A 17 -25.28 39.18 8.84
C ILE A 17 -23.96 38.39 9.01
N LEU A 18 -22.86 39.00 8.55
CA LEU A 18 -21.47 38.53 8.61
C LEU A 18 -20.97 38.54 10.09
N ILE A 19 -19.79 38.10 10.53
CA ILE A 19 -18.43 37.96 10.00
C ILE A 19 -17.77 36.85 10.89
N SER A 20 -16.84 36.00 10.44
CA SER A 20 -15.38 36.21 10.66
C SER A 20 -14.59 35.02 10.11
N ASN A 21 -13.56 35.28 9.31
CA ASN A 21 -12.62 34.25 8.87
C ASN A 21 -11.65 33.93 10.02
N VAL A 22 -11.58 32.65 10.41
CA VAL A 22 -10.43 32.10 11.15
C VAL A 22 -9.63 31.27 10.17
N GLU A 23 -8.35 31.62 9.99
CA GLU A 23 -7.41 30.91 9.12
C GLU A 23 -7.01 29.55 9.69
N SER A 24 -7.95 28.60 9.61
CA SER A 24 -7.67 27.19 9.84
C SER A 24 -6.70 26.71 8.75
N HIS A 25 -5.47 26.44 9.18
CA HIS A 25 -4.41 25.95 8.30
C HIS A 25 -4.89 24.64 7.65
N ARG A 26 -5.17 24.68 6.34
CA ARG A 26 -5.44 23.48 5.56
C ARG A 26 -4.19 22.63 5.54
N VAL A 27 -4.15 21.62 6.41
CA VAL A 27 -3.36 20.41 6.16
C VAL A 27 -3.91 19.83 4.87
N THR A 28 -3.21 20.06 3.76
CA THR A 28 -3.58 19.48 2.47
C THR A 28 -3.56 17.96 2.63
N PRO A 29 -4.71 17.26 2.49
CA PRO A 29 -4.66 15.81 2.46
C PRO A 29 -3.97 15.44 1.15
N THR A 30 -2.73 14.94 1.24
CA THR A 30 -2.07 14.32 0.09
C THR A 30 -2.96 13.16 -0.34
N ILE A 31 -3.69 13.33 -1.44
CA ILE A 31 -4.59 12.31 -1.96
C ILE A 31 -3.71 11.14 -2.41
N GLN A 32 -3.55 10.16 -1.51
CA GLN A 32 -3.09 8.83 -1.88
C GLN A 32 -4.21 8.21 -2.69
N THR A 33 -4.19 8.45 -4.00
CA THR A 33 -5.08 7.82 -4.95
C THR A 33 -5.00 6.31 -4.72
N GLN A 34 -6.05 5.73 -4.15
CA GLN A 34 -6.17 4.29 -4.01
C GLN A 34 -6.38 3.72 -5.41
N TYR A 35 -5.28 3.48 -6.12
CA TYR A 35 -5.28 2.68 -7.34
C TYR A 35 -5.97 1.36 -7.01
N ALA A 36 -7.08 1.07 -7.70
CA ALA A 36 -7.78 -0.19 -7.55
C ALA A 36 -6.79 -1.32 -7.85
N ILE A 37 -6.36 -2.04 -6.81
CA ILE A 37 -5.32 -3.06 -6.93
C ILE A 37 -5.82 -4.11 -7.93
N PRO A 38 -5.21 -4.26 -9.12
CA PRO A 38 -5.64 -5.27 -10.07
C PRO A 38 -5.52 -6.64 -9.38
N ALA A 39 -6.47 -7.54 -9.66
CA ALA A 39 -6.45 -8.89 -9.10
C ALA A 39 -5.31 -9.71 -9.73
N ARG A 40 -4.06 -9.43 -9.32
CA ARG A 40 -2.86 -10.03 -9.90
C ARG A 40 -2.91 -11.54 -9.75
N HIS A 41 -2.58 -12.25 -10.82
CA HIS A 41 -2.25 -13.66 -10.75
C HIS A 41 -1.11 -13.85 -9.72
N LYS A 42 -1.35 -14.74 -8.76
CA LYS A 42 -0.35 -15.10 -7.75
C LYS A 42 0.77 -15.86 -8.47
N PRO A 43 2.03 -15.39 -8.48
CA PRO A 43 3.10 -16.12 -9.14
C PRO A 43 3.22 -17.55 -8.62
N ASN A 44 3.57 -18.47 -9.50
CA ASN A 44 4.00 -19.79 -9.05
C ASN A 44 5.27 -19.64 -8.18
N PRO A 45 5.49 -20.53 -7.20
CA PRO A 45 6.72 -20.51 -6.41
C PRO A 45 7.95 -20.61 -7.33
N GLY A 46 8.94 -19.73 -7.12
CA GLY A 46 10.12 -19.64 -8.00
C GLY A 46 9.92 -18.81 -9.28
N SER A 47 8.69 -18.41 -9.63
CA SER A 47 8.45 -17.41 -10.68
C SER A 47 8.54 -15.99 -10.11
N PHE A 48 9.11 -15.07 -10.87
CA PHE A 48 9.31 -13.67 -10.46
C PHE A 48 8.51 -12.74 -11.36
N ILE A 49 7.80 -11.80 -10.76
CA ILE A 49 6.91 -10.86 -11.46
C ILE A 49 7.22 -9.44 -10.99
N PHE A 50 7.27 -8.47 -11.91
CA PHE A 50 7.43 -7.05 -11.56
C PHE A 50 6.13 -6.43 -11.01
N ALA A 51 6.25 -5.53 -10.04
CA ALA A 51 5.15 -4.77 -9.46
C ALA A 51 5.59 -3.36 -9.06
N LYS A 52 4.67 -2.40 -9.14
CA LYS A 52 4.86 -1.03 -8.64
C LYS A 52 4.42 -0.93 -7.17
N LEU A 53 5.23 -0.34 -6.30
CA LEU A 53 4.97 -0.22 -4.85
C LEU A 53 3.67 0.52 -4.53
N ALA A 54 3.26 1.45 -5.40
CA ALA A 54 1.99 2.18 -5.31
C ALA A 54 0.74 1.29 -5.42
N PHE A 55 0.87 0.10 -6.03
CA PHE A 55 -0.22 -0.84 -6.28
C PHE A 55 -0.19 -2.06 -5.34
N LEU A 56 0.58 -1.98 -4.25
CA LEU A 56 0.71 -3.05 -3.26
C LEU A 56 0.04 -2.64 -1.94
N ASP A 57 -0.28 -3.64 -1.11
CA ASP A 57 -0.77 -3.41 0.26
C ASP A 57 0.14 -2.42 0.99
N PRO A 58 -0.39 -1.38 1.67
CA PRO A 58 0.42 -0.38 2.36
C PRO A 58 1.45 -0.98 3.34
N ARG A 59 1.15 -2.14 3.93
CA ARG A 59 2.02 -2.89 4.86
C ARG A 59 3.25 -3.53 4.19
N VAL A 60 3.35 -3.51 2.86
CA VAL A 60 4.56 -3.89 2.14
C VAL A 60 5.60 -2.78 2.32
N SER A 61 6.61 -3.06 3.14
CA SER A 61 7.65 -2.10 3.55
C SER A 61 9.07 -2.66 3.54
N LEU A 62 9.28 -3.99 3.47
CA LEU A 62 10.58 -4.64 3.67
C LEU A 62 10.97 -5.52 2.48
N CYS A 63 12.21 -5.41 2.03
CA CYS A 63 12.82 -6.29 1.05
C CYS A 63 13.19 -7.62 1.69
N TYR A 64 12.72 -8.72 1.13
CA TYR A 64 13.01 -10.07 1.62
C TYR A 64 14.39 -10.62 1.23
N GLY A 65 15.16 -9.87 0.43
CA GLY A 65 16.49 -10.22 -0.05
C GLY A 65 17.60 -9.64 0.82
N CYS A 66 17.65 -8.30 0.95
CA CYS A 66 18.63 -7.59 1.76
C CYS A 66 18.14 -7.26 3.18
N GLY A 67 16.83 -7.19 3.42
CA GLY A 67 16.26 -6.74 4.70
C GLY A 67 16.00 -5.22 4.80
N ASP A 68 16.38 -4.43 3.79
CA ASP A 68 16.18 -2.99 3.80
C ASP A 68 14.73 -2.56 3.51
N GLN A 69 14.42 -1.29 3.74
CA GLN A 69 13.10 -0.73 3.45
C GLN A 69 12.86 -0.61 1.94
N LEU A 70 11.68 -1.06 1.48
CA LEU A 70 11.14 -0.78 0.15
C LEU A 70 10.52 0.62 0.06
N LYS A 71 10.15 1.20 1.20
CA LYS A 71 9.55 2.53 1.33
C LYS A 71 10.33 3.33 2.38
N PRO A 72 11.50 3.89 2.03
CA PRO A 72 12.35 4.60 2.99
C PRO A 72 11.58 5.74 3.70
N GLY A 73 11.54 5.70 5.03
CA GLY A 73 10.77 6.67 5.83
C GLY A 73 9.25 6.57 5.64
N GLY A 74 8.75 5.46 5.11
CA GLY A 74 7.33 5.24 4.79
C GLY A 74 6.89 5.80 3.43
N ASN A 75 7.74 6.54 2.73
CA ASN A 75 7.42 7.16 1.45
C ASN A 75 7.61 6.18 0.29
N LEU A 76 6.82 6.36 -0.78
CA LEU A 76 7.13 5.73 -2.06
C LEU A 76 8.40 6.39 -2.63
N PRO A 77 9.41 5.62 -3.05
CA PRO A 77 10.54 6.16 -3.79
C PRO A 77 10.08 6.66 -5.18
N SER A 78 10.94 7.38 -5.89
CA SER A 78 10.69 7.81 -7.27
C SER A 78 10.96 6.68 -8.26
N PRO A 79 10.35 6.67 -9.46
CA PRO A 79 10.75 5.78 -10.55
C PRO A 79 12.24 5.95 -10.88
N PRO A 80 12.98 4.85 -11.20
CA PRO A 80 12.52 3.47 -11.33
C PRO A 80 12.49 2.68 -10.00
N ASP A 81 12.95 3.26 -8.89
CA ASP A 81 13.09 2.59 -7.59
C ASP A 81 11.74 2.26 -6.92
N ASP A 82 10.62 2.74 -7.48
CA ASP A 82 9.27 2.35 -7.09
C ASP A 82 8.81 1.00 -7.65
N LEU A 83 9.66 0.34 -8.43
CA LEU A 83 9.49 -1.04 -8.88
C LEU A 83 10.09 -2.04 -7.89
N VAL A 84 9.41 -3.17 -7.75
CA VAL A 84 9.84 -4.34 -6.97
C VAL A 84 9.58 -5.62 -7.75
N MET A 85 10.36 -6.66 -7.45
CA MET A 85 10.02 -8.03 -7.84
C MET A 85 9.19 -8.69 -6.74
N THR A 86 8.20 -9.49 -7.13
CA THR A 86 7.46 -10.37 -6.23
C THR A 86 7.55 -11.83 -6.69
N THR A 87 7.66 -12.73 -5.73
CA THR A 87 7.57 -14.18 -5.89
C THR A 87 6.85 -14.78 -4.69
N ARG A 88 6.61 -16.09 -4.69
CA ARG A 88 5.92 -16.81 -3.61
C ARG A 88 6.83 -17.85 -3.00
N LEU A 89 7.16 -17.67 -1.71
CA LEU A 89 8.11 -18.51 -0.97
C LEU A 89 7.63 -18.79 0.46
N HIS A 90 8.23 -19.80 1.08
CA HIS A 90 8.18 -19.93 2.54
C HIS A 90 9.01 -18.80 3.16
N ARG A 91 8.37 -17.99 4.01
CA ARG A 91 8.96 -16.81 4.64
C ARG A 91 9.85 -17.22 5.82
N ARG A 92 11.11 -16.78 5.83
CA ARG A 92 12.06 -16.93 6.94
C ARG A 92 11.97 -15.73 7.87
N TYR A 93 11.75 -15.95 9.16
CA TYR A 93 11.65 -14.89 10.16
C TYR A 93 12.15 -15.36 11.53
N TYR A 94 12.65 -14.44 12.35
CA TYR A 94 13.06 -14.77 13.72
C TYR A 94 11.88 -14.64 14.69
N LYS A 95 11.72 -15.62 15.58
CA LYS A 95 10.76 -15.59 16.70
C LYS A 95 11.43 -16.17 17.93
N LYS A 96 11.49 -15.40 19.03
CA LYS A 96 12.19 -15.77 20.27
C LYS A 96 13.67 -16.20 20.02
N GLY A 97 14.39 -15.44 19.18
CA GLY A 97 15.79 -15.74 18.81
C GLY A 97 16.00 -16.90 17.84
N GLN A 98 14.99 -17.74 17.59
CA GLN A 98 15.08 -18.86 16.65
C GLN A 98 14.63 -18.45 15.24
N LEU A 99 15.35 -18.91 14.23
CA LEU A 99 14.92 -18.81 12.83
C LEU A 99 13.75 -19.77 12.59
N GLN A 100 12.64 -19.24 12.10
CA GLN A 100 11.42 -19.95 11.79
C GLN A 100 11.12 -19.82 10.29
N VAL A 101 10.39 -20.80 9.76
CA VAL A 101 9.92 -20.85 8.38
C VAL A 101 8.40 -20.89 8.39
N SER A 102 7.73 -20.04 7.60
CA SER A 102 6.26 -20.03 7.57
C SER A 102 5.73 -21.36 7.01
N PRO A 103 4.66 -21.94 7.59
CA PRO A 103 4.09 -23.19 7.07
C PRO A 103 3.46 -23.00 5.68
N GLU A 104 2.98 -21.80 5.39
CA GLU A 104 2.36 -21.43 4.11
C GLU A 104 3.35 -20.71 3.19
N ILE A 105 3.19 -20.90 1.88
CA ILE A 105 3.86 -20.12 0.83
C ILE A 105 3.15 -18.78 0.64
N LYS A 106 3.83 -17.69 1.02
CA LYS A 106 3.31 -16.31 1.00
C LYS A 106 4.04 -15.46 -0.06
N PRO A 107 3.42 -14.39 -0.59
CA PRO A 107 4.13 -13.44 -1.44
C PRO A 107 5.28 -12.82 -0.65
N VAL A 108 6.41 -12.60 -1.31
CA VAL A 108 7.53 -11.79 -0.82
C VAL A 108 7.83 -10.70 -1.84
N TYR A 109 8.45 -9.62 -1.39
CA TYR A 109 8.76 -8.45 -2.20
C TYR A 109 10.24 -8.13 -2.05
N LEU A 110 10.86 -7.74 -3.16
CA LEU A 110 12.31 -7.59 -3.30
C LEU A 110 12.59 -6.32 -4.11
N HIS A 111 13.65 -5.59 -3.81
CA HIS A 111 14.18 -4.59 -4.74
C HIS A 111 14.50 -5.25 -6.09
N VAL A 112 14.44 -4.48 -7.18
CA VAL A 112 14.83 -4.93 -8.53
C VAL A 112 16.36 -5.09 -8.60
N SER A 113 16.86 -6.16 -8.02
CA SER A 113 18.28 -6.47 -7.90
C SER A 113 18.50 -7.99 -7.90
N SER A 114 19.47 -8.46 -8.70
CA SER A 114 19.87 -9.87 -8.75
C SER A 114 20.33 -10.38 -7.39
N TYR A 115 21.05 -9.55 -6.62
CA TYR A 115 21.45 -9.86 -5.25
C TYR A 115 20.24 -10.14 -4.34
N CYS A 116 19.22 -9.27 -4.38
CA CYS A 116 18.02 -9.45 -3.56
C CYS A 116 17.24 -10.71 -3.95
N ALA A 117 17.17 -11.03 -5.24
CA ALA A 117 16.54 -12.24 -5.73
C ALA A 117 17.29 -13.52 -5.37
N GLN A 118 18.62 -13.56 -5.56
CA GLN A 118 19.46 -14.71 -5.25
C GLN A 118 19.53 -15.00 -3.74
N SER A 119 19.54 -13.96 -2.90
CA SER A 119 19.47 -14.11 -1.44
C SER A 119 18.14 -14.70 -0.99
N ALA A 120 17.02 -14.36 -1.65
CA ALA A 120 15.71 -14.92 -1.37
C ALA A 120 15.51 -16.34 -1.97
N TYR A 121 16.07 -16.59 -3.15
CA TYR A 121 15.91 -17.83 -3.91
C TYR A 121 17.17 -18.11 -4.75
N LYS A 122 17.92 -19.16 -4.38
CA LYS A 122 19.24 -19.46 -4.97
C LYS A 122 19.20 -19.71 -6.48
N ASP A 123 18.14 -20.36 -6.96
CA ASP A 123 18.00 -20.74 -8.37
C ASP A 123 17.36 -19.61 -9.21
N PHE A 124 17.53 -18.36 -8.79
CA PHE A 124 17.01 -17.19 -9.50
C PHE A 124 17.63 -17.04 -10.89
N ASN A 125 16.76 -16.93 -11.89
CA ASN A 125 17.12 -16.63 -13.27
C ASN A 125 16.39 -15.35 -13.73
N ALA A 126 17.13 -14.31 -14.08
CA ALA A 126 16.54 -13.05 -14.56
C ALA A 126 15.70 -13.22 -15.84
N ALA A 127 16.02 -14.21 -16.69
CA ALA A 127 15.26 -14.49 -17.90
C ALA A 127 13.88 -15.12 -17.66
N SER A 128 13.57 -15.57 -16.42
CA SER A 128 12.22 -16.03 -16.04
C SER A 128 11.37 -14.95 -15.37
N CYS A 129 11.89 -13.72 -15.23
CA CYS A 129 11.13 -12.58 -14.73
C CYS A 129 10.06 -12.16 -15.75
N GLN A 130 8.81 -12.03 -15.28
CA GLN A 130 7.69 -11.62 -16.10
C GLN A 130 7.33 -10.16 -15.81
N LEU A 131 7.12 -9.37 -16.86
CA LEU A 131 6.56 -8.03 -16.78
C LEU A 131 5.05 -8.08 -17.08
N PRO A 132 4.17 -7.84 -16.09
CA PRO A 132 2.73 -7.84 -16.33
C PRO A 132 2.29 -6.76 -17.31
N ASP A 133 1.28 -7.08 -18.12
CA ASP A 133 0.74 -6.15 -19.11
C ASP A 133 0.04 -4.94 -18.48
N ASP A 134 -0.54 -5.09 -17.28
CA ASP A 134 -1.10 -3.99 -16.49
C ASP A 134 -0.02 -3.05 -15.92
N LEU A 135 1.23 -3.49 -15.84
CA LEU A 135 2.35 -2.65 -15.39
C LEU A 135 2.96 -1.82 -16.53
N ARG A 136 2.92 -2.31 -17.78
CA ARG A 136 3.57 -1.65 -18.93
C ARG A 136 3.16 -0.18 -19.16
N PRO A 137 1.89 0.24 -18.99
CA PRO A 137 1.50 1.65 -19.13
C PRO A 137 1.99 2.59 -18.01
N HIS A 138 2.69 2.04 -17.01
CA HIS A 138 3.16 2.75 -15.82
C HIS A 138 4.69 2.71 -15.66
N LEU A 139 5.42 2.33 -16.71
CA LEU A 139 6.87 2.38 -16.82
C LEU A 139 7.31 3.63 -17.60
#